data_AF-A0A2V7WWB4-F1
#
_entry.id   AF-A0A2V7WWB4-F1
#
_cell.length_a   1.000
_cell.length_b   1.000
_cell.length_c   1.000
_cell.angle_alpha   90.00
_cell.angle_beta   90.00
_cell.angle_gamma   90.00
#
_symmetry.space_group_name_H-M   'P 1'
#
loop_
_entity.id
_entity.type
_entity.pdbx_description
1 polymer ?
#
loop_
_entity_poly.entity_id
_entity_poly.type
_entity_poly.pdbx_seq_one_letter_code
_entity_poly.pdbx_strand_id
1 'polypeptide(L)'
;GRKVAHVAMLENEPGVSGLDWFHGQLAERAWREFQPYYRWKVGVTDTDPADRGAKKALAIFSGSSSAPDCWSRFGETFAQLYCYFDANLRRYIPKYGPPDSVGQVFSYSTTPDSMGSFFGLLGFADDNWRDGTPTYEFVFGSSAYRELGYGLSSTVIHEFGHHLGMSHPHDGYDSESGADFDAVGQTYFAWLGDESDTVMHYLSLSNGFGRHNQDNMYRWETAGYLNWANLLAGDLLASPEAPRAMPALLLADRKARLAKDAFEAWSYLEAASNAREAYVTLKQAADSIGVSSASLVESQRLAALGIGPRRDGCRPRYPKE
;
A
#
# COMPACT_ATOMS: atom_id res chain seq x y z
N GLY A 1 -6.77 -13.68 7.72
CA GLY A 1 -7.00 -12.89 8.95
C GLY A 1 -7.55 -11.56 8.52
N ARG A 2 -7.22 -10.49 9.24
CA ARG A 2 -7.60 -9.11 8.92
C ARG A 2 -6.54 -8.47 8.02
N LYS A 3 -6.94 -7.47 7.24
CA LYS A 3 -6.00 -6.45 6.74
C LYS A 3 -5.93 -5.35 7.80
N VAL A 4 -4.72 -4.95 8.17
CA VAL A 4 -4.47 -3.99 9.22
C VAL A 4 -3.61 -2.86 8.68
N ALA A 5 -4.09 -1.63 8.82
CA ALA A 5 -3.24 -0.45 8.75
C ALA A 5 -2.84 -0.09 10.18
N HIS A 6 -1.55 -0.19 10.52
CA HIS A 6 -1.07 0.23 11.84
C HIS A 6 -0.36 1.58 11.72
N VAL A 7 -0.88 2.59 12.42
CA VAL A 7 -0.29 3.92 12.50
C VAL A 7 0.52 4.03 13.79
N ALA A 8 1.83 4.12 13.66
CA ALA A 8 2.72 4.54 14.74
C ALA A 8 2.82 6.07 14.73
N MET A 9 2.14 6.72 15.67
CA MET A 9 2.21 8.17 15.86
C MET A 9 3.48 8.55 16.62
N LEU A 10 4.21 9.54 16.11
CA LEU A 10 5.49 10.01 16.60
C LEU A 10 5.37 11.51 16.90
N GLU A 11 5.22 11.89 18.16
CA GLU A 11 4.95 13.28 18.57
C GLU A 11 6.25 14.09 18.64
N ASN A 12 6.55 14.85 17.59
CA ASN A 12 7.74 15.69 17.45
C ASN A 12 7.44 17.20 17.52
N GLU A 13 6.17 17.62 17.36
CA GLU A 13 5.72 19.00 17.57
C GLU A 13 5.37 19.24 19.04
N PRO A 14 6.02 20.20 19.74
CA PRO A 14 5.76 20.44 21.15
C PRO A 14 4.32 20.90 21.42
N GLY A 15 3.63 20.21 22.33
CA GLY A 15 2.28 20.60 22.79
C GLY A 15 1.16 20.27 21.80
N VAL A 16 1.45 19.49 20.77
CA VAL A 16 0.50 19.03 19.75
C VAL A 16 0.52 17.51 19.75
N SER A 17 -0.68 16.89 19.76
CA SER A 17 -0.80 15.47 19.47
C SER A 17 -1.37 15.25 18.07
N GLY A 18 -0.67 14.47 17.25
CA GLY A 18 -1.16 14.04 15.95
C GLY A 18 -2.42 13.18 16.05
N LEU A 19 -2.67 12.53 17.20
CA LEU A 19 -3.91 11.78 17.43
C LEU A 19 -5.16 12.66 17.42
N ASP A 20 -5.05 13.95 17.74
CA ASP A 20 -6.18 14.88 17.65
C ASP A 20 -6.65 15.08 16.20
N TRP A 21 -5.81 14.73 15.22
CA TRP A 21 -6.04 14.96 13.78
C TRP A 21 -6.20 13.64 12.99
N PHE A 22 -5.92 12.51 13.65
CA PHE A 22 -6.08 11.18 13.07
C PHE A 22 -7.35 10.49 13.57
N HIS A 23 -8.27 10.24 12.65
CA HIS A 23 -9.52 9.54 12.88
C HIS A 23 -9.46 8.14 12.30
N GLY A 24 -8.93 7.18 13.05
CA GLY A 24 -8.78 5.79 12.58
C GLY A 24 -10.08 5.14 12.09
N GLN A 25 -11.25 5.52 12.62
CA GLN A 25 -12.54 5.02 12.13
C GLN A 25 -12.88 5.55 10.73
N LEU A 26 -12.48 6.78 10.38
CA LEU A 26 -12.65 7.32 9.04
C LEU A 26 -11.82 6.51 8.04
N ALA A 27 -10.56 6.25 8.38
CA ALA A 27 -9.66 5.45 7.56
C ALA A 27 -10.17 4.01 7.40
N GLU A 28 -10.63 3.38 8.49
CA GLU A 28 -11.23 2.03 8.41
C GLU A 28 -12.44 1.99 7.48
N ARG A 29 -13.32 3.01 7.52
CA ARG A 29 -14.46 3.10 6.60
C ARG A 29 -14.00 3.23 5.15
N ALA A 30 -13.05 4.13 4.87
CA ALA A 30 -12.53 4.32 3.52
C ALA A 30 -11.99 3.01 2.91
N TRP A 31 -11.20 2.24 3.66
CA TRP A 31 -10.67 0.97 3.16
C TRP A 31 -11.73 -0.15 3.09
N ARG A 32 -12.74 -0.14 3.97
CA ARG A 32 -13.89 -1.06 3.87
C ARG A 32 -14.74 -0.79 2.65
N GLU A 33 -14.95 0.47 2.30
CA GLU A 33 -15.67 0.85 1.08
C GLU A 33 -14.84 0.49 -0.17
N PHE A 34 -13.52 0.66 -0.10
CA PHE A 34 -12.60 0.38 -1.20
C PHE A 34 -12.38 -1.12 -1.47
N GLN A 35 -12.29 -1.96 -0.44
CA GLN A 35 -12.14 -3.42 -0.58
C GLN A 35 -13.06 -4.17 0.41
N PRO A 36 -14.38 -4.28 0.11
CA PRO A 36 -15.41 -4.68 1.08
C PRO A 36 -15.35 -6.16 1.49
N TYR A 37 -14.65 -7.01 0.73
CA TYR A 37 -14.46 -8.42 1.05
C TYR A 37 -13.33 -8.69 2.05
N TYR A 38 -12.55 -7.67 2.46
CA TYR A 38 -11.59 -7.82 3.56
C TYR A 38 -12.15 -7.33 4.88
N ARG A 39 -11.66 -7.97 5.95
CA ARG A 39 -11.90 -7.51 7.31
C ARG A 39 -10.80 -6.51 7.66
N TRP A 40 -11.13 -5.24 7.59
CA TRP A 40 -10.23 -4.16 7.96
C TRP A 40 -10.17 -3.93 9.46
N LYS A 41 -9.03 -3.45 9.92
CA LYS A 41 -8.81 -2.92 11.26
C LYS A 41 -7.77 -1.82 11.18
N VAL A 42 -7.96 -0.76 11.96
CA VAL A 42 -6.92 0.23 12.21
C VAL A 42 -6.30 0.00 13.59
N GLY A 43 -4.98 -0.08 13.62
CA GLY A 43 -4.20 -0.05 14.85
C GLY A 43 -3.53 1.30 15.00
N VAL A 44 -3.39 1.76 16.24
CA VAL A 44 -2.64 2.98 16.55
C VAL A 44 -1.76 2.71 17.75
N THR A 45 -0.51 3.14 17.66
CA THR A 45 0.37 3.34 18.81
C THR A 45 0.80 4.79 18.85
N ASP A 46 1.08 5.29 20.04
CA ASP A 46 1.45 6.67 20.25
C ASP A 46 2.75 6.75 21.04
N THR A 47 3.71 7.51 20.51
CA THR A 47 5.02 7.75 21.10
C THR A 47 5.14 9.24 21.38
N ASP A 48 4.72 9.63 22.58
CA ASP A 48 4.76 11.01 23.07
C ASP A 48 5.74 11.17 24.25
N PRO A 49 6.86 11.90 24.08
CA PRO A 49 7.34 12.48 22.82
C PRO A 49 8.00 11.41 21.93
N ALA A 50 8.13 11.70 20.63
CA ALA A 50 8.89 10.87 19.69
C ALA A 50 10.30 10.61 20.23
N ASP A 51 10.73 9.36 20.14
CA ASP A 51 12.00 8.96 20.74
C ASP A 51 13.21 9.47 19.95
N ARG A 52 14.37 9.44 20.60
CA ARG A 52 15.62 9.97 20.05
C ARG A 52 15.99 9.37 18.68
N GLY A 53 15.71 8.09 18.45
CA GLY A 53 16.04 7.43 17.18
C GLY A 53 15.13 7.90 16.06
N ALA A 54 13.82 7.97 16.29
CA ALA A 54 12.86 8.52 15.34
C ALA A 54 13.18 9.99 15.00
N LYS A 55 13.47 10.82 16.00
CA LYS A 55 13.90 12.22 15.80
C LYS A 55 15.17 12.34 14.98
N LYS A 56 16.18 11.49 15.23
CA LYS A 56 17.41 11.47 14.44
C LYS A 56 17.14 11.04 12.99
N ALA A 57 16.29 10.03 12.79
CA ALA A 57 15.93 9.54 11.47
C ALA A 57 15.22 10.63 10.65
N LEU A 58 14.25 11.33 11.25
CA LEU A 58 13.59 12.48 10.63
C LEU A 58 14.59 13.58 10.30
N ALA A 59 15.48 13.94 11.21
CA ALA A 59 16.45 15.01 10.98
C ALA A 59 17.40 14.73 9.81
N ILE A 60 17.83 13.47 9.65
CA ILE A 60 18.67 13.06 8.52
C ILE A 60 17.87 13.05 7.22
N PHE A 61 16.67 12.47 7.24
CA PHE A 61 15.78 12.47 6.09
C PHE A 61 15.49 13.90 5.63
N SER A 62 15.21 14.81 6.57
CA SER A 62 14.83 16.19 6.28
C SER A 62 15.97 17.10 5.83
N GLY A 63 17.21 16.59 5.83
CA GLY A 63 18.41 17.35 5.51
C GLY A 63 18.90 18.28 6.63
N SER A 64 18.22 18.30 7.79
CA SER A 64 18.67 19.07 8.96
C SER A 64 19.88 18.43 9.68
N SER A 65 20.21 17.19 9.33
CA SER A 65 21.42 16.49 9.75
C SER A 65 22.01 15.67 8.60
N SER A 66 23.33 15.64 8.49
CA SER A 66 24.06 14.74 7.57
C SER A 66 24.87 13.68 8.31
N ALA A 67 24.55 13.46 9.60
CA ALA A 67 25.27 12.50 10.41
C ALA A 67 25.22 11.09 9.78
N PRO A 68 26.36 10.38 9.68
CA PRO A 68 26.38 8.99 9.23
C PRO A 68 25.48 8.10 10.09
N ASP A 69 24.73 7.21 9.42
CA ASP A 69 23.82 6.25 10.05
C ASP A 69 23.52 5.10 9.07
N CYS A 70 22.42 4.37 9.26
CA CYS A 70 22.06 3.24 8.43
C CYS A 70 21.81 3.58 6.94
N TRP A 71 21.51 4.84 6.61
CA TRP A 71 21.38 5.30 5.22
C TRP A 71 22.69 5.20 4.43
N SER A 72 23.85 5.24 5.09
CA SER A 72 25.16 5.29 4.42
C SER A 72 25.44 4.07 3.53
N ARG A 73 24.81 2.92 3.81
CA ARG A 73 24.91 1.72 2.96
C ARG A 73 24.11 1.82 1.66
N PHE A 74 23.13 2.71 1.60
CA PHE A 74 22.28 2.97 0.44
C PHE A 74 22.74 4.20 -0.35
N GLY A 75 23.57 5.05 0.24
CA GLY A 75 24.21 6.18 -0.43
C GLY A 75 23.37 7.47 -0.48
N GLU A 76 22.13 7.45 0.02
CA GLU A 76 21.24 8.61 0.02
C GLU A 76 20.48 8.73 1.35
N THR A 77 20.40 9.94 1.91
CA THR A 77 19.78 10.20 3.23
C THR A 77 18.28 9.93 3.25
N PHE A 78 17.61 9.92 2.09
CA PHE A 78 16.20 9.57 1.96
C PHE A 78 15.91 8.15 2.49
N ALA A 79 16.84 7.21 2.32
CA ALA A 79 16.73 5.82 2.80
C ALA A 79 16.76 5.70 4.34
N GLN A 80 17.01 6.80 5.07
CA GLN A 80 17.18 6.77 6.52
C GLN A 80 15.92 6.32 7.24
N LEU A 81 14.74 6.79 6.81
CA LEU A 81 13.48 6.40 7.45
C LEU A 81 13.27 4.89 7.31
N TYR A 82 13.32 4.35 6.09
CA TYR A 82 13.24 2.91 5.84
C TYR A 82 14.22 2.12 6.73
N CYS A 83 15.51 2.45 6.71
CA CYS A 83 16.50 1.61 7.37
C CYS A 83 16.41 1.64 8.89
N TYR A 84 16.02 2.78 9.46
CA TYR A 84 15.82 2.91 10.90
C TYR A 84 14.60 2.12 11.36
N PHE A 85 13.46 2.29 10.68
CA PHE A 85 12.22 1.63 11.07
C PHE A 85 12.23 0.13 10.78
N ASP A 86 12.91 -0.33 9.72
CA ASP A 86 13.16 -1.76 9.46
C ASP A 86 13.91 -2.41 10.62
N ALA A 87 15.01 -1.78 11.09
CA ALA A 87 15.80 -2.30 12.20
C ALA A 87 15.05 -2.26 13.55
N ASN A 88 14.06 -1.37 13.69
CA ASN A 88 13.35 -1.12 14.95
C ASN A 88 11.85 -1.43 14.88
N LEU A 89 11.40 -2.19 13.88
CA LEU A 89 9.98 -2.36 13.55
C LEU A 89 9.13 -2.76 14.75
N ARG A 90 9.61 -3.73 15.53
CA ARG A 90 8.90 -4.29 16.70
C ARG A 90 8.72 -3.30 17.86
N ARG A 91 9.44 -2.18 17.84
CA ARG A 91 9.28 -1.11 18.83
C ARG A 91 8.00 -0.31 18.60
N TYR A 92 7.61 -0.15 17.35
CA TYR A 92 6.52 0.72 16.93
C TYR A 92 5.29 -0.09 16.51
N ILE A 93 5.50 -1.24 15.88
CA ILE A 93 4.44 -2.06 15.32
C ILE A 93 4.27 -3.30 16.20
N PRO A 94 3.14 -3.44 16.92
CA PRO A 94 2.90 -4.59 17.77
C PRO A 94 2.73 -5.85 16.93
N LYS A 95 2.95 -7.01 17.56
CA LYS A 95 2.72 -8.29 16.91
C LYS A 95 1.22 -8.50 16.69
N TYR A 96 0.84 -8.75 15.44
CA TYR A 96 -0.51 -9.17 15.05
C TYR A 96 -0.63 -10.69 14.95
N GLY A 97 -1.86 -11.18 14.78
CA GLY A 97 -2.10 -12.61 14.60
C GLY A 97 -1.41 -13.13 13.34
N PRO A 98 -0.93 -14.39 13.31
CA PRO A 98 -0.29 -14.97 12.13
C PRO A 98 -1.07 -14.83 10.80
N PRO A 99 -2.42 -14.87 10.77
CA PRO A 99 -3.14 -14.73 9.51
C PRO A 99 -3.45 -13.27 9.13
N ASP A 100 -3.04 -12.29 9.94
CA ASP A 100 -3.27 -10.87 9.65
C ASP A 100 -2.18 -10.33 8.72
N SER A 101 -2.59 -9.55 7.71
CA SER A 101 -1.68 -8.77 6.87
C SER A 101 -1.62 -7.36 7.42
N VAL A 102 -0.43 -6.86 7.71
CA VAL A 102 -0.24 -5.56 8.35
C VAL A 102 0.57 -4.68 7.40
N GLY A 103 0.05 -3.49 7.06
CA GLY A 103 0.85 -2.39 6.51
C GLY A 103 1.23 -1.42 7.62
N GLN A 104 2.38 -0.76 7.49
CA GLN A 104 3.00 0.00 8.58
C GLN A 104 3.18 1.47 8.20
N VAL A 105 2.38 2.31 8.86
CA VAL A 105 2.41 3.76 8.70
C VAL A 105 3.17 4.38 9.87
N PHE A 106 4.24 5.11 9.59
CA PHE A 106 4.96 5.91 10.56
C PHE A 106 4.60 7.38 10.36
N SER A 107 3.81 7.91 11.29
CA SER A 107 3.25 9.25 11.20
C SER A 107 3.94 10.18 12.19
N TYR A 108 4.66 11.19 11.69
CA TYR A 108 5.23 12.25 12.50
C TYR A 108 4.23 13.40 12.66
N SER A 109 3.93 13.79 13.90
CA SER A 109 3.44 15.13 14.22
C SER A 109 4.67 16.02 14.38
N THR A 110 4.94 16.92 13.46
CA THR A 110 6.25 17.58 13.28
C THR A 110 6.11 19.08 13.04
N THR A 111 7.24 19.79 12.94
CA THR A 111 7.30 21.22 12.65
C THR A 111 7.86 21.50 11.26
N PRO A 112 7.56 22.66 10.65
CA PRO A 112 8.22 23.10 9.41
C PRO A 112 9.75 23.03 9.51
N ASP A 113 10.32 23.52 10.61
CA ASP A 113 11.77 23.48 10.85
C ASP A 113 12.33 22.05 10.87
N SER A 114 11.60 21.10 11.47
CA SER A 114 12.01 19.70 11.51
C SER A 114 11.95 19.02 10.14
N MET A 115 11.05 19.48 9.27
CA MET A 115 10.90 18.99 7.90
C MET A 115 11.93 19.58 6.93
N GLY A 116 12.63 20.66 7.30
CA GLY A 116 13.76 21.19 6.53
C GLY A 116 13.42 21.39 5.05
N SER A 117 14.23 20.80 4.16
CA SER A 117 14.02 20.89 2.70
C SER A 117 12.77 20.15 2.20
N PHE A 118 12.15 19.33 3.04
CA PHE A 118 10.93 18.58 2.72
C PHE A 118 9.67 19.21 3.32
N PHE A 119 9.74 20.45 3.80
CA PHE A 119 8.51 21.17 4.14
C PHE A 119 7.59 21.27 2.92
N GLY A 120 6.31 20.95 3.11
CA GLY A 120 5.32 20.78 2.04
C GLY A 120 5.07 19.32 1.65
N LEU A 121 5.96 18.38 2.03
CA LEU A 121 5.71 16.96 1.87
C LEU A 121 4.77 16.46 2.98
N LEU A 122 3.61 15.92 2.59
CA LEU A 122 2.62 15.36 3.51
C LEU A 122 2.87 13.87 3.79
N GLY A 123 3.39 13.13 2.81
CA GLY A 123 3.73 11.73 2.98
C GLY A 123 4.36 11.13 1.73
N PHE A 124 4.78 9.87 1.85
CA PHE A 124 5.14 9.00 0.75
C PHE A 124 5.06 7.52 1.17
N ALA A 125 4.76 6.64 0.21
CA ALA A 125 4.97 5.20 0.34
C ALA A 125 6.36 4.82 -0.19
N ASP A 126 7.13 4.09 0.61
CA ASP A 126 8.52 3.74 0.31
C ASP A 126 8.66 2.30 -0.18
N ASP A 127 9.64 2.09 -1.05
CA ASP A 127 10.04 0.77 -1.48
C ASP A 127 11.09 0.21 -0.50
N ASN A 128 11.19 -1.10 -0.44
CA ASN A 128 12.21 -1.82 0.25
C ASN A 128 13.55 -1.52 -0.42
N TRP A 129 14.40 -0.75 0.24
CA TRP A 129 15.71 -0.38 -0.30
C TRP A 129 16.67 -1.59 -0.49
N ARG A 130 16.27 -2.81 -0.10
CA ARG A 130 17.05 -4.04 -0.34
C ARG A 130 16.60 -4.82 -1.58
N ASP A 131 15.31 -4.84 -1.90
CA ASP A 131 14.76 -5.72 -2.94
C ASP A 131 13.68 -5.08 -3.83
N GLY A 132 13.31 -3.81 -3.59
CA GLY A 132 12.36 -3.05 -4.39
C GLY A 132 10.88 -3.39 -4.16
N THR A 133 10.56 -4.26 -3.19
CA THR A 133 9.17 -4.55 -2.82
C THR A 133 8.52 -3.37 -2.08
N PRO A 134 7.20 -3.11 -2.17
CA PRO A 134 6.56 -2.06 -1.36
C PRO A 134 6.72 -2.31 0.15
N THR A 135 6.94 -1.26 0.95
CA THR A 135 7.15 -1.40 2.41
C THR A 135 6.30 -0.50 3.28
N TYR A 136 6.88 0.61 3.75
CA TYR A 136 6.37 1.46 4.81
C TYR A 136 5.79 2.74 4.23
N GLU A 137 4.87 3.33 4.97
CA GLU A 137 4.30 4.63 4.64
C GLU A 137 4.82 5.64 5.66
N PHE A 138 5.37 6.75 5.19
CA PHE A 138 5.80 7.86 6.03
C PHE A 138 4.86 9.02 5.84
N VAL A 139 4.29 9.50 6.94
CA VAL A 139 3.31 10.60 6.93
C VAL A 139 3.80 11.71 7.86
N PHE A 140 3.59 12.96 7.46
CA PHE A 140 4.03 14.14 8.17
C PHE A 140 2.84 15.08 8.38
N GLY A 141 2.34 15.15 9.61
CA GLY A 141 1.38 16.15 10.07
C GLY A 141 2.08 17.30 10.75
N SER A 142 1.55 18.52 10.65
CA SER A 142 1.99 19.67 11.44
C SER A 142 0.83 20.64 11.62
N SER A 143 0.89 21.49 12.65
CA SER A 143 -0.06 22.59 12.82
C SER A 143 -0.12 23.49 11.57
N ALA A 144 1.04 23.76 10.96
CA ALA A 144 1.15 24.52 9.72
C ALA A 144 0.40 23.87 8.54
N TYR A 145 0.51 22.55 8.36
CA TYR A 145 -0.24 21.84 7.30
C TYR A 145 -1.73 21.90 7.54
N ARG A 146 -2.16 21.84 8.81
CA ARG A 146 -3.58 21.99 9.16
C ARG A 146 -4.09 23.39 8.86
N GLU A 147 -3.32 24.43 9.13
CA GLU A 147 -3.67 25.81 8.76
C GLU A 147 -3.81 25.99 7.24
N LEU A 148 -3.05 25.22 6.46
CA LEU A 148 -3.17 25.15 4.99
C LEU A 148 -4.36 24.28 4.52
N GLY A 149 -5.08 23.63 5.43
CA GLY A 149 -6.26 22.82 5.12
C GLY A 149 -6.00 21.33 4.91
N TYR A 150 -4.77 20.85 5.11
CA TYR A 150 -4.44 19.42 4.97
C TYR A 150 -4.79 18.63 6.24
N GLY A 151 -5.42 17.47 6.05
CA GLY A 151 -5.87 16.59 7.14
C GLY A 151 -5.01 15.34 7.27
N LEU A 152 -4.55 15.03 8.50
CA LEU A 152 -3.70 13.86 8.73
C LEU A 152 -4.39 12.54 8.38
N SER A 153 -5.70 12.44 8.64
CA SER A 153 -6.48 11.25 8.28
C SER A 153 -6.50 10.98 6.78
N SER A 154 -6.68 12.00 5.94
CA SER A 154 -6.72 11.83 4.49
C SER A 154 -5.34 11.51 3.93
N THR A 155 -4.27 12.11 4.47
CA THR A 155 -2.89 11.75 4.11
C THR A 155 -2.58 10.29 4.44
N VAL A 156 -2.95 9.80 5.62
CA VAL A 156 -2.77 8.36 5.96
C VAL A 156 -3.55 7.46 5.00
N ILE A 157 -4.79 7.85 4.62
CA ILE A 157 -5.59 7.08 3.66
C ILE A 157 -4.92 7.07 2.28
N HIS A 158 -4.36 8.20 1.84
CA HIS A 158 -3.64 8.36 0.58
C HIS A 158 -2.38 7.48 0.53
N GLU A 159 -1.47 7.61 1.49
CA GLU A 159 -0.21 6.85 1.48
C GLU A 159 -0.45 5.35 1.63
N PHE A 160 -1.41 4.96 2.47
CA PHE A 160 -1.80 3.55 2.56
C PHE A 160 -2.53 3.08 1.30
N GLY A 161 -3.13 3.99 0.53
CA GLY A 161 -3.63 3.70 -0.81
C GLY A 161 -2.51 3.23 -1.73
N HIS A 162 -1.35 3.89 -1.71
CA HIS A 162 -0.15 3.42 -2.41
C HIS A 162 0.34 2.06 -1.90
N HIS A 163 0.32 1.81 -0.58
CA HIS A 163 0.61 0.48 -0.02
C HIS A 163 -0.30 -0.62 -0.61
N LEU A 164 -1.55 -0.26 -0.92
CA LEU A 164 -2.50 -1.17 -1.53
C LEU A 164 -2.34 -1.30 -3.05
N GLY A 165 -1.39 -0.56 -3.65
CA GLY A 165 -1.07 -0.62 -5.08
C GLY A 165 -1.77 0.44 -5.92
N MET A 166 -2.32 1.49 -5.32
CA MET A 166 -2.86 2.63 -6.07
C MET A 166 -1.75 3.56 -6.55
N SER A 167 -1.88 4.08 -7.77
CA SER A 167 -1.09 5.21 -8.27
C SER A 167 -1.85 6.52 -8.08
N HIS A 168 -1.14 7.65 -8.22
CA HIS A 168 -1.83 8.91 -8.50
C HIS A 168 -2.55 8.82 -9.84
N PRO A 169 -3.65 9.57 -10.07
CA PRO A 169 -4.35 9.55 -11.34
C PRO A 169 -3.55 10.19 -12.48
N HIS A 170 -2.48 10.91 -12.16
CA HIS A 170 -1.55 11.51 -13.11
C HIS A 170 -0.29 10.64 -13.37
N ASP A 171 -0.18 9.50 -12.67
CA ASP A 171 0.85 8.48 -12.89
C ASP A 171 0.24 7.27 -13.59
N GLY A 172 1.02 6.59 -14.43
CA GLY A 172 0.53 5.36 -15.03
C GLY A 172 1.55 4.60 -15.87
N TYR A 173 1.05 3.54 -16.50
CA TYR A 173 1.81 2.71 -17.43
C TYR A 173 1.13 2.75 -18.79
N ASP A 174 1.88 3.14 -19.81
CA ASP A 174 1.45 3.06 -21.19
C ASP A 174 1.84 1.70 -21.78
N SER A 175 0.84 0.86 -22.04
CA SER A 175 1.04 -0.47 -22.61
C SER A 175 1.49 -0.47 -24.06
N GLU A 176 1.26 0.62 -24.82
CA GLU A 176 1.69 0.71 -26.23
C GLU A 176 3.20 0.95 -26.32
N SER A 177 3.73 1.88 -25.53
CA SER A 177 5.17 2.12 -25.44
C SER A 177 5.90 1.17 -24.49
N GLY A 178 5.18 0.51 -23.58
CA GLY A 178 5.75 -0.37 -22.57
C GLY A 178 6.51 0.39 -21.47
N ALA A 179 6.11 1.62 -21.17
CA ALA A 179 6.80 2.52 -20.25
C ALA A 179 5.86 3.14 -19.22
N ASP A 180 6.40 3.39 -18.02
CA ASP A 180 5.75 4.24 -17.04
C ASP A 180 5.81 5.70 -17.50
N PHE A 181 4.77 6.47 -17.17
CA PHE A 181 4.71 7.90 -17.40
C PHE A 181 4.34 8.65 -16.12
N ASP A 182 4.85 9.87 -16.02
CA ASP A 182 4.50 10.88 -15.04
C ASP A 182 3.96 12.14 -15.74
N ALA A 183 3.44 13.10 -14.98
CA ALA A 183 2.82 14.30 -15.52
C ALA A 183 3.84 15.40 -15.91
N VAL A 184 4.80 15.05 -16.77
CA VAL A 184 5.86 15.95 -17.26
C VAL A 184 6.00 15.88 -18.77
N GLY A 185 6.67 16.87 -19.37
CA GLY A 185 6.99 16.84 -20.81
C GLY A 185 5.77 16.62 -21.70
N GLN A 186 5.80 15.56 -22.53
CA GLN A 186 4.72 15.24 -23.46
C GLN A 186 3.45 14.69 -22.77
N THR A 187 3.60 14.16 -21.56
CA THR A 187 2.50 13.63 -20.72
C THR A 187 2.03 14.64 -19.67
N TYR A 188 2.41 15.92 -19.78
CA TYR A 188 1.96 16.97 -18.85
C TYR A 188 0.43 17.08 -18.74
N PHE A 189 -0.31 16.71 -19.80
CA PHE A 189 -1.77 16.65 -19.75
C PHE A 189 -2.32 15.66 -18.70
N ALA A 190 -1.51 14.71 -18.21
CA ALA A 190 -1.88 13.76 -17.18
C ALA A 190 -2.24 14.44 -15.84
N TRP A 191 -1.77 15.67 -15.59
CA TRP A 191 -2.22 16.47 -14.44
C TRP A 191 -3.73 16.66 -14.36
N LEU A 192 -4.45 16.62 -15.50
CA LEU A 192 -5.91 16.66 -15.50
C LEU A 192 -6.54 15.49 -14.73
N GLY A 193 -5.80 14.39 -14.56
CA GLY A 193 -6.22 13.26 -13.73
C GLY A 193 -6.49 13.65 -12.28
N ASP A 194 -5.82 14.69 -11.75
CA ASP A 194 -6.03 15.14 -10.37
C ASP A 194 -7.41 15.78 -10.14
N GLU A 195 -8.13 16.13 -11.21
CA GLU A 195 -9.53 16.55 -11.15
C GLU A 195 -10.51 15.35 -11.07
N SER A 196 -10.08 14.26 -10.43
CA SER A 196 -10.88 13.05 -10.23
C SER A 196 -11.41 12.94 -8.80
N ASP A 197 -12.55 12.27 -8.64
CA ASP A 197 -13.04 11.84 -7.32
C ASP A 197 -12.15 10.72 -6.76
N THR A 198 -11.07 11.09 -6.07
CA THR A 198 -10.13 10.15 -5.46
C THR A 198 -9.40 10.77 -4.28
N VAL A 199 -9.02 9.97 -3.29
CA VAL A 199 -8.05 10.39 -2.28
C VAL A 199 -6.62 10.45 -2.83
N MET A 200 -6.36 9.84 -3.99
CA MET A 200 -5.02 9.63 -4.58
C MET A 200 -4.49 10.80 -5.42
N HIS A 201 -5.03 12.01 -5.31
CA HIS A 201 -4.60 13.14 -6.14
C HIS A 201 -3.91 14.23 -5.30
N TYR A 202 -3.29 15.25 -5.91
CA TYR A 202 -2.65 16.34 -5.16
C TYR A 202 -3.57 17.54 -4.85
N LEU A 203 -4.71 17.69 -5.55
CA LEU A 203 -5.63 18.83 -5.39
C LEU A 203 -6.58 18.83 -4.16
N SER A 204 -6.54 17.83 -3.27
CA SER A 204 -7.52 17.55 -2.19
C SER A 204 -9.03 17.88 -2.43
N LEU A 205 -9.70 17.25 -3.41
CA LEU A 205 -11.08 17.48 -3.89
C LEU A 205 -12.04 16.48 -3.23
N SER A 206 -11.59 15.24 -3.03
CA SER A 206 -12.31 14.24 -2.24
C SER A 206 -11.35 13.42 -1.37
N ASN A 207 -11.91 12.75 -0.36
CA ASN A 207 -11.14 11.98 0.63
C ASN A 207 -11.45 10.47 0.56
N GLY A 208 -12.06 10.02 -0.54
CA GLY A 208 -12.52 8.64 -0.71
C GLY A 208 -11.91 7.98 -1.94
N PHE A 209 -11.93 6.64 -1.96
CA PHE A 209 -11.60 5.89 -3.16
C PHE A 209 -12.83 5.85 -4.08
N GLY A 210 -12.89 6.77 -5.05
CA GLY A 210 -13.99 6.84 -6.01
C GLY A 210 -14.00 5.67 -6.99
N ARG A 211 -14.95 5.71 -7.93
CA ARG A 211 -15.18 4.62 -8.89
C ARG A 211 -13.95 4.25 -9.70
N HIS A 212 -13.15 5.24 -10.11
CA HIS A 212 -11.91 4.99 -10.85
C HIS A 212 -10.94 4.10 -10.05
N ASN A 213 -10.71 4.42 -8.77
CA ASN A 213 -9.82 3.60 -7.93
C ASN A 213 -10.39 2.20 -7.72
N GLN A 214 -11.68 2.11 -7.41
CA GLN A 214 -12.37 0.85 -7.18
C GLN A 214 -12.28 -0.06 -8.42
N ASP A 215 -12.62 0.45 -9.60
CA ASP A 215 -12.60 -0.32 -10.84
C ASP A 215 -11.16 -0.71 -11.24
N ASN A 216 -10.15 0.14 -10.98
CA ASN A 216 -8.74 -0.22 -11.16
C ASN A 216 -8.35 -1.41 -10.26
N MET A 217 -8.58 -1.27 -8.96
CA MET A 217 -8.26 -2.31 -7.96
C MET A 217 -8.98 -3.63 -8.25
N TYR A 218 -10.27 -3.58 -8.54
CA TYR A 218 -11.06 -4.78 -8.77
C TYR A 218 -10.67 -5.52 -10.05
N ARG A 219 -10.27 -4.81 -11.11
CA ARG A 219 -9.73 -5.45 -12.32
C ARG A 219 -8.40 -6.14 -12.01
N TRP A 220 -7.51 -5.47 -11.27
CA TRP A 220 -6.23 -6.04 -10.85
C TRP A 220 -6.41 -7.27 -9.95
N GLU A 221 -7.26 -7.19 -8.93
CA GLU A 221 -7.55 -8.30 -8.02
C GLU A 221 -8.24 -9.47 -8.73
N THR A 222 -9.14 -9.20 -9.68
CA THR A 222 -9.75 -10.28 -10.50
C THR A 222 -8.68 -11.08 -11.23
N ALA A 223 -7.79 -10.40 -11.97
CA ALA A 223 -6.72 -11.07 -12.71
C ALA A 223 -5.75 -11.81 -11.77
N GLY A 224 -5.32 -11.16 -10.69
CA GLY A 224 -4.41 -11.74 -9.70
C GLY A 224 -4.99 -13.00 -9.05
N TYR A 225 -6.24 -12.95 -8.59
CA TYR A 225 -6.87 -14.10 -7.96
C TYR A 225 -7.13 -15.26 -8.91
N LEU A 226 -7.52 -15.00 -10.16
CA LEU A 226 -7.68 -16.07 -11.15
C LEU A 226 -6.34 -16.74 -11.50
N ASN A 227 -5.27 -15.95 -11.62
CA ASN A 227 -3.93 -16.49 -11.84
C ASN A 227 -3.48 -17.38 -10.67
N TRP A 228 -3.65 -16.92 -9.42
CA TRP A 228 -3.32 -17.72 -8.24
C TRP A 228 -4.21 -18.97 -8.11
N ALA A 229 -5.50 -18.86 -8.43
CA ALA A 229 -6.41 -20.00 -8.44
C ALA A 229 -5.97 -21.05 -9.46
N ASN A 230 -5.59 -20.64 -10.68
CA ASN A 230 -5.13 -21.55 -11.73
C ASN A 230 -3.84 -22.28 -11.34
N LEU A 231 -2.85 -21.57 -10.80
CA LEU A 231 -1.61 -22.17 -10.32
C LEU A 231 -1.89 -23.23 -9.24
N LEU A 232 -2.72 -22.87 -8.27
CA LEU A 232 -3.06 -23.77 -7.17
C LEU A 232 -3.90 -24.96 -7.61
N ALA A 233 -4.81 -24.77 -8.57
CA ALA A 233 -5.58 -25.86 -9.18
C ALA A 233 -4.65 -26.87 -9.87
N GLY A 234 -3.62 -26.40 -10.58
CA GLY A 234 -2.60 -27.25 -11.19
C GLY A 234 -1.87 -28.10 -10.15
N ASP A 235 -1.40 -27.49 -9.06
CA ASP A 235 -0.71 -28.20 -7.98
C ASP A 235 -1.62 -29.21 -7.26
N LEU A 236 -2.90 -28.86 -7.05
CA LEU A 236 -3.90 -29.76 -6.47
C LEU A 236 -4.17 -30.98 -7.37
N LEU A 237 -4.28 -30.78 -8.68
CA LEU A 237 -4.51 -31.85 -9.66
C LEU A 237 -3.30 -32.78 -9.81
N ALA A 238 -2.08 -32.26 -9.60
CA ALA A 238 -0.85 -33.04 -9.61
C ALA A 238 -0.63 -33.87 -8.33
N SER A 239 -1.37 -33.57 -7.26
CA SER A 239 -1.26 -34.28 -5.98
C SER A 239 -1.86 -35.69 -6.04
N PRO A 240 -1.26 -36.71 -5.40
CA PRO A 240 -1.90 -38.01 -5.24
C PRO A 240 -3.22 -37.95 -4.47
N GLU A 241 -3.45 -36.88 -3.69
CA GLU A 241 -4.68 -36.64 -2.93
C GLU A 241 -5.73 -35.85 -3.72
N ALA A 242 -5.51 -35.59 -5.02
CA ALA A 242 -6.42 -34.84 -5.90
C ALA A 242 -7.91 -35.24 -5.80
N PRO A 243 -8.28 -36.54 -5.68
CA PRO A 243 -9.69 -36.94 -5.52
C PRO A 243 -10.38 -36.26 -4.32
N ARG A 244 -9.66 -35.96 -3.24
CA ARG A 244 -10.20 -35.29 -2.05
C ARG A 244 -10.42 -33.79 -2.27
N ALA A 245 -9.68 -33.17 -3.19
CA ALA A 245 -9.81 -31.76 -3.54
C ALA A 245 -10.82 -31.52 -4.68
N MET A 246 -11.30 -32.57 -5.35
CA MET A 246 -12.16 -32.47 -6.54
C MET A 246 -13.43 -31.61 -6.34
N PRO A 247 -14.17 -31.70 -5.21
CA PRO A 247 -15.32 -30.82 -4.97
C PRO A 247 -14.93 -29.33 -4.95
N ALA A 248 -13.76 -29.01 -4.39
CA ALA A 248 -13.23 -27.66 -4.30
C ALA A 248 -12.80 -27.14 -5.68
N LEU A 249 -12.15 -27.99 -6.49
CA LEU A 249 -11.79 -27.70 -7.87
C LEU A 249 -13.02 -27.34 -8.73
N LEU A 250 -14.08 -28.15 -8.65
CA LEU A 250 -15.33 -27.87 -9.38
C LEU A 250 -16.05 -26.60 -8.91
N LEU A 251 -15.99 -26.30 -7.60
CA LEU A 251 -16.56 -25.06 -7.07
C LEU A 251 -15.75 -23.84 -7.52
N ALA A 252 -14.42 -23.91 -7.45
CA ALA A 252 -13.55 -22.83 -7.88
C ALA A 252 -13.68 -22.54 -9.38
N ASP A 253 -13.80 -23.57 -10.22
CA ASP A 253 -14.04 -23.43 -11.65
C ASP A 253 -15.39 -22.74 -11.97
N ARG A 254 -16.46 -23.06 -11.23
CA ARG A 254 -17.72 -22.31 -11.34
C ARG A 254 -17.56 -20.84 -10.94
N LYS A 255 -16.81 -20.56 -9.86
CA LYS A 255 -16.54 -19.20 -9.39
C LYS A 255 -15.68 -18.40 -10.37
N ALA A 256 -14.70 -19.05 -11.01
CA ALA A 256 -13.89 -18.44 -12.05
C ALA A 256 -14.74 -18.05 -13.28
N ARG A 257 -15.71 -18.87 -13.69
CA ARG A 257 -16.68 -18.49 -14.73
C ARG A 257 -17.53 -17.28 -14.35
N LEU A 258 -18.11 -17.29 -13.15
CA LEU A 258 -18.88 -16.14 -12.66
C LEU A 258 -18.04 -14.86 -12.60
N ALA A 259 -16.77 -14.98 -12.21
CA ALA A 259 -15.85 -13.86 -12.21
C ALA A 259 -15.62 -13.30 -13.62
N LYS A 260 -15.44 -14.17 -14.60
CA LYS A 260 -15.29 -13.79 -16.01
C LYS A 260 -16.55 -13.12 -16.56
N ASP A 261 -17.72 -13.71 -16.34
CA ASP A 261 -19.00 -13.15 -16.80
C ASP A 261 -19.25 -11.76 -16.19
N ALA A 262 -18.98 -11.60 -14.89
CA ALA A 262 -19.09 -10.32 -14.20
C ALA A 262 -18.08 -9.28 -14.73
N PHE A 263 -16.86 -9.69 -15.05
CA PHE A 263 -15.83 -8.82 -15.63
C PHE A 263 -16.26 -8.32 -17.01
N GLU A 264 -16.77 -9.22 -17.88
CA GLU A 264 -17.29 -8.87 -19.20
C GLU A 264 -18.52 -7.96 -19.13
N ALA A 265 -19.30 -8.05 -18.04
CA ALA A 265 -20.43 -7.18 -17.73
C ALA A 265 -20.05 -5.88 -16.98
N TRP A 266 -18.75 -5.61 -16.78
CA TRP A 266 -18.24 -4.43 -16.06
C TRP A 266 -18.65 -4.36 -14.58
N SER A 267 -19.10 -5.49 -14.01
CA SER A 267 -19.40 -5.67 -12.59
C SER A 267 -18.11 -6.05 -11.84
N TYR A 268 -17.13 -5.13 -11.80
CA TYR A 268 -15.77 -5.47 -11.36
C TYR A 268 -15.67 -5.92 -9.89
N LEU A 269 -16.49 -5.36 -8.98
CA LEU A 269 -16.53 -5.81 -7.59
C LEU A 269 -16.98 -7.28 -7.48
N GLU A 270 -18.01 -7.66 -8.26
CA GLU A 270 -18.50 -9.03 -8.30
C GLU A 270 -17.48 -9.97 -8.94
N ALA A 271 -16.78 -9.50 -9.99
CA ALA A 271 -15.69 -10.22 -10.61
C ALA A 271 -14.57 -10.53 -9.60
N ALA A 272 -14.08 -9.52 -8.89
CA ALA A 272 -13.04 -9.65 -7.88
C ALA A 272 -13.47 -10.56 -6.72
N SER A 273 -14.73 -10.43 -6.28
CA SER A 273 -15.30 -11.25 -5.20
C SER A 273 -15.35 -12.73 -5.59
N ASN A 274 -15.86 -13.06 -6.78
CA ASN A 274 -15.92 -14.44 -7.27
C ASN A 274 -14.52 -15.01 -7.55
N ALA A 275 -13.61 -14.23 -8.14
CA ALA A 275 -12.23 -14.66 -8.37
C ALA A 275 -11.51 -14.99 -7.05
N ARG A 276 -11.67 -14.11 -6.05
CA ARG A 276 -11.15 -14.34 -4.69
C ARG A 276 -11.73 -15.60 -4.06
N GLU A 277 -13.03 -15.84 -4.18
CA GLU A 277 -13.66 -17.04 -3.67
C GLU A 277 -13.12 -18.32 -4.33
N ALA A 278 -12.84 -18.30 -5.63
CA ALA A 278 -12.18 -19.41 -6.32
C ALA A 278 -10.82 -19.70 -5.68
N TYR A 279 -9.96 -18.68 -5.53
CA TYR A 279 -8.66 -18.82 -4.90
C TYR A 279 -8.73 -19.32 -3.44
N VAL A 280 -9.57 -18.70 -2.61
CA VAL A 280 -9.71 -19.06 -1.19
C VAL A 280 -10.21 -20.50 -1.03
N THR A 281 -11.14 -20.94 -1.86
CA THR A 281 -11.65 -22.32 -1.87
C THR A 281 -10.53 -23.31 -2.14
N LEU A 282 -9.72 -23.06 -3.17
CA LEU A 282 -8.59 -23.92 -3.52
C LEU A 282 -7.51 -23.89 -2.44
N LYS A 283 -7.24 -22.72 -1.85
CA LYS A 283 -6.29 -22.59 -0.74
C LYS A 283 -6.67 -23.44 0.45
N GLN A 284 -7.94 -23.40 0.86
CA GLN A 284 -8.44 -24.23 1.95
C GLN A 284 -8.32 -25.72 1.63
N ALA A 285 -8.65 -26.12 0.40
CA ALA A 285 -8.48 -27.50 -0.04
C ALA A 285 -7.01 -27.94 0.02
N ALA A 286 -6.10 -27.13 -0.52
CA ALA A 286 -4.65 -27.40 -0.50
C ALA A 286 -4.12 -27.55 0.93
N ASP A 287 -4.47 -26.62 1.81
CA ASP A 287 -4.12 -26.68 3.23
C ASP A 287 -4.67 -27.98 3.88
N SER A 288 -5.89 -28.41 3.53
CA SER A 288 -6.53 -29.64 4.08
C SER A 288 -5.88 -30.95 3.66
N ILE A 289 -5.23 -30.98 2.49
CA ILE A 289 -4.58 -32.18 1.93
C ILE A 289 -3.05 -32.08 1.97
N GLY A 290 -2.50 -31.05 2.62
CA GLY A 290 -1.06 -30.87 2.81
C GLY A 290 -0.30 -30.48 1.54
N VAL A 291 -0.96 -29.88 0.54
CA VAL A 291 -0.31 -29.38 -0.67
C VAL A 291 0.22 -27.98 -0.43
N SER A 292 1.54 -27.82 -0.46
CA SER A 292 2.20 -26.50 -0.53
C SER A 292 2.45 -26.13 -1.99
N SER A 293 1.89 -25.00 -2.44
CA SER A 293 2.05 -24.56 -3.84
C SER A 293 3.36 -23.80 -4.05
N ALA A 294 4.39 -24.50 -4.52
CA ALA A 294 5.67 -23.87 -4.91
C ALA A 294 5.48 -22.89 -6.07
N SER A 295 4.57 -23.22 -7.00
CA SER A 295 4.20 -22.37 -8.15
C SER A 295 3.60 -21.03 -7.72
N LEU A 296 2.74 -21.04 -6.69
CA LEU A 296 2.17 -19.82 -6.11
C LEU A 296 3.23 -19.00 -5.37
N VAL A 297 4.10 -19.65 -4.59
CA VAL A 297 5.18 -18.96 -3.86
C VAL A 297 6.11 -18.24 -4.83
N GLU A 298 6.49 -18.88 -5.93
CA GLU A 298 7.34 -18.26 -6.95
C GLU A 298 6.61 -17.13 -7.69
N SER A 299 5.35 -17.32 -8.09
CA SER A 299 4.57 -16.25 -8.72
C SER A 299 4.41 -15.03 -7.82
N GLN A 300 4.15 -15.24 -6.52
CA GLN A 300 4.05 -14.15 -5.54
C GLN A 300 5.39 -13.45 -5.35
N ARG A 301 6.50 -14.19 -5.35
CA ARG A 301 7.85 -13.62 -5.31
C ARG A 301 8.13 -12.76 -6.54
N LEU A 302 7.84 -13.25 -7.75
CA LEU A 302 8.06 -12.51 -9.00
C LEU A 302 7.19 -11.25 -9.08
N ALA A 303 5.94 -11.33 -8.62
CA ALA A 303 5.05 -10.18 -8.52
C ALA A 303 5.56 -9.14 -7.51
N ALA A 304 6.08 -9.59 -6.36
CA ALA A 304 6.65 -8.71 -5.34
C ALA A 304 7.93 -8.01 -5.82
N LEU A 305 8.79 -8.72 -6.56
CA LEU A 305 10.01 -8.17 -7.15
C LEU A 305 9.77 -7.21 -8.32
N GLY A 306 8.51 -7.01 -8.72
CA GLY A 306 8.16 -6.07 -9.78
C GLY A 306 8.93 -6.34 -11.08
N ILE A 307 9.15 -7.62 -11.45
CA ILE A 307 9.78 -7.95 -12.73
C ILE A 307 8.82 -7.54 -13.86
N GLY A 308 8.99 -6.28 -14.23
CA GLY A 308 8.26 -5.35 -15.07
C GLY A 308 9.11 -4.06 -15.11
N PRO A 309 8.65 -2.96 -15.71
CA PRO A 309 9.43 -1.71 -15.73
C PRO A 309 9.84 -1.30 -14.32
N ARG A 310 11.03 -0.69 -14.18
CA ARG A 310 11.49 -0.15 -12.91
C ARG A 310 10.45 0.86 -12.43
N ARG A 311 9.72 0.50 -11.37
CA ARG A 311 8.96 1.45 -10.58
C ARG A 311 9.98 2.37 -9.93
N ASP A 312 10.17 3.55 -10.49
CA ASP A 312 10.70 4.63 -9.69
C ASP A 312 9.63 4.87 -8.62
N GLY A 313 9.89 4.43 -7.37
CA GLY A 313 8.99 4.71 -6.25
C GLY A 313 8.62 6.20 -6.21
N CYS A 314 7.54 6.54 -5.50
CA CYS A 314 7.06 7.92 -5.31
C CYS A 314 8.14 8.79 -4.63
N ARG A 315 9.16 9.18 -5.38
CA ARG A 315 10.16 10.15 -5.00
C ARG A 315 9.48 11.50 -5.19
N PRO A 316 9.45 12.38 -4.16
CA PRO A 316 9.04 13.75 -4.34
C PRO A 316 9.91 14.38 -5.45
N ARG A 317 9.34 14.56 -6.65
CA ARG A 317 10.01 15.21 -7.77
C ARG A 317 9.68 16.69 -7.68
N TYR A 318 10.53 17.44 -7.01
CA TYR A 318 10.46 18.90 -7.06
C TYR A 318 10.83 19.37 -8.49
N PRO A 319 10.21 20.45 -8.99
CA PRO A 319 10.71 21.13 -10.18
C PRO A 319 12.18 21.44 -9.95
N LYS A 320 13.05 20.95 -10.84
CA LYS A 320 14.41 21.48 -10.90
C LYS A 320 14.29 22.91 -11.40
N GLU A 321 14.77 23.87 -10.59
CA GLU A 321 14.97 25.25 -11.02
C GLU A 321 15.83 25.34 -12.30
#